data_AF-A0AAW2STT7-F1
#
_entry.id   AF-A0AAW2STT7-F1
#
_cell.length_a   1.000
_cell.length_b   1.000
_cell.length_c   1.000
_cell.angle_alpha   90.00
_cell.angle_beta   90.00
_cell.angle_gamma   90.00
#
_symmetry.space_group_name_H-M   'P 1'
#
loop_
_entity.id
_entity.type
_entity.pdbx_description
1 polymer ?
#
loop_
_entity_poly.entity_id
_entity_poly.type
_entity_poly.pdbx_seq_one_letter_code
_entity_poly.pdbx_strand_id
1 'polypeptide(L)'
;MNKRVSKTVAFLFTIRQKENEPLRDYMQRFVEAVHEVAHVNHELLASIIQQNLSPGRFKKSIADKPPSTMEDLLMRSQKYIKIEDSNASNPSLSSKRKGQEEEKESKKKEEHKHLPPTGFTHPLECIEGRY
;
A
#
# COMPACT_ATOMS: atom_id res chain seq x y z
N MET A 1 -32.91 14.98 25.36
CA MET A 1 -32.00 15.66 24.40
C MET A 1 -30.61 15.06 24.56
N ASN A 2 -30.30 14.04 23.77
CA ASN A 2 -28.97 13.46 23.64
C ASN A 2 -28.10 14.43 22.83
N LYS A 3 -27.44 15.35 23.54
CA LYS A 3 -26.47 16.28 22.96
C LYS A 3 -25.28 15.46 22.47
N ARG A 4 -25.23 15.15 21.17
CA ARG A 4 -24.00 14.65 20.55
C ARG A 4 -22.99 15.79 20.59
N VAL A 5 -22.04 15.72 21.51
CA VAL A 5 -20.90 16.63 21.52
C VAL A 5 -20.09 16.32 20.26
N SER A 6 -19.94 17.31 19.38
CA SER A 6 -19.10 17.17 18.19
C SER A 6 -17.68 16.83 18.62
N LYS A 7 -17.13 15.73 18.09
CA LYS A 7 -15.74 15.37 18.34
C LYS A 7 -14.84 16.30 17.53
N THR A 8 -13.78 16.79 18.16
CA THR A 8 -12.79 17.65 17.51
C THR A 8 -11.67 16.82 16.90
N VAL A 9 -10.87 17.39 16.00
CA VAL A 9 -9.66 16.75 15.46
C VAL A 9 -8.72 16.22 16.57
N ALA A 10 -8.63 16.90 17.71
CA ALA A 10 -7.84 16.45 18.86
C ALA A 10 -8.22 15.04 19.35
N PHE A 11 -9.48 14.63 19.17
CA PHE A 11 -9.95 13.29 19.50
C PHE A 11 -9.24 12.21 18.67
N LEU A 12 -8.92 12.48 17.40
CA LEU A 12 -8.27 11.52 16.52
C LEU A 12 -6.86 11.15 16.98
N PHE A 13 -6.16 12.07 17.66
CA PHE A 13 -4.85 11.80 18.26
C PHE A 13 -4.91 10.82 19.44
N THR A 14 -6.10 10.58 19.99
CA THR A 14 -6.30 9.62 21.07
C THR A 14 -6.53 8.20 20.56
N ILE A 15 -6.85 8.04 19.27
CA ILE A 15 -7.13 6.75 18.65
C ILE A 15 -5.82 6.08 18.25
N ARG A 16 -5.04 5.67 19.24
CA ARG A 16 -3.77 4.97 19.06
C ARG A 16 -3.99 3.47 18.89
N GLN A 17 -3.15 2.85 18.07
CA GLN A 17 -3.08 1.39 17.96
C GLN A 17 -2.50 0.84 19.27
N LYS A 18 -3.24 -0.05 19.92
CA LYS A 18 -2.85 -0.65 21.20
C LYS A 18 -1.80 -1.75 20.99
N GLU A 19 -1.09 -2.08 22.06
CA GLU A 19 -0.23 -3.26 22.07
C GLU A 19 -1.09 -4.51 21.85
N ASN A 20 -0.68 -5.37 20.90
CA ASN A 20 -1.42 -6.57 20.47
C ASN A 20 -2.76 -6.33 19.75
N GLU A 21 -3.06 -5.09 19.35
CA GLU A 21 -4.23 -4.85 18.51
C GLU A 21 -3.92 -5.08 17.02
N PRO A 22 -4.66 -5.97 16.34
CA PRO A 22 -4.46 -6.23 14.92
C PRO A 22 -4.80 -4.98 14.10
N LEU A 23 -4.14 -4.81 12.95
CA LEU A 23 -4.33 -3.61 12.13
C LEU A 23 -5.79 -3.41 11.71
N ARG A 24 -6.53 -4.50 11.48
CA ARG A 24 -7.95 -4.50 11.13
C ARG A 24 -8.79 -3.74 12.16
N ASP A 25 -8.64 -4.08 13.44
CA ASP A 25 -9.46 -3.53 14.51
C ASP A 25 -9.11 -2.06 14.75
N TYR A 26 -7.82 -1.74 14.69
CA TYR A 26 -7.35 -0.36 14.75
C TYR A 26 -7.95 0.51 13.63
N MET A 27 -7.87 0.04 12.38
CA MET A 27 -8.38 0.79 11.23
C MET A 27 -9.90 1.01 11.32
N GLN A 28 -10.64 0.01 11.81
CA GLN A 28 -12.08 0.14 12.04
C GLN A 28 -12.37 1.29 13.02
N ARG A 29 -11.71 1.31 14.19
CA ARG A 29 -11.87 2.39 15.19
C ARG A 29 -11.45 3.75 14.66
N PHE A 30 -10.37 3.80 13.89
CA PHE A 30 -9.85 5.03 13.31
C PHE A 30 -10.83 5.64 12.30
N VAL A 31 -11.38 4.83 11.41
CA VAL A 31 -12.37 5.27 10.40
C VAL A 31 -13.63 5.77 11.07
N GLU A 32 -14.16 5.03 12.04
CA GLU A 32 -15.33 5.45 12.83
C GLU A 32 -15.09 6.81 13.50
N ALA A 33 -13.92 7.00 14.13
CA ALA A 33 -13.58 8.26 14.76
C ALA A 33 -13.47 9.42 13.76
N VAL A 34 -12.93 9.18 12.56
CA VAL A 34 -12.85 10.20 11.51
C VAL A 34 -14.23 10.60 11.01
N HIS A 35 -15.16 9.65 10.89
CA HIS A 35 -16.56 9.97 10.51
C HIS A 35 -17.30 10.82 11.55
N GLU A 36 -16.87 10.81 12.81
CA GLU A 36 -17.46 11.63 13.88
C GLU A 36 -16.88 13.05 13.94
N VAL A 37 -15.77 13.32 13.23
CA VAL A 37 -15.10 14.62 13.20
C VAL A 37 -15.37 15.31 11.86
N ALA A 38 -15.96 16.50 11.90
CA ALA A 38 -16.17 17.29 10.70
C ALA A 38 -14.83 17.87 10.16
N HIS A 39 -14.69 17.90 8.83
CA HIS A 39 -13.63 18.63 8.12
C HIS A 39 -12.18 18.27 8.49
N VAL A 40 -11.83 16.97 8.47
CA VAL A 40 -10.43 16.53 8.62
C VAL A 40 -9.69 16.69 7.29
N ASN A 41 -8.65 17.54 7.25
CA ASN A 41 -7.75 17.64 6.09
C ASN A 41 -6.91 16.35 5.94
N HIS A 42 -6.68 15.92 4.71
CA HIS A 42 -5.87 14.75 4.37
C HIS A 42 -4.42 14.81 4.90
N GLU A 43 -3.77 15.98 4.84
CA GLU A 43 -2.39 16.13 5.39
C GLU A 43 -2.36 15.88 6.90
N LEU A 44 -3.39 16.36 7.59
CA LEU A 44 -3.55 16.18 9.02
C LEU A 44 -3.88 14.72 9.35
N LEU A 45 -4.73 14.08 8.54
CA LEU A 45 -5.04 12.65 8.65
C LEU A 45 -3.77 11.80 8.50
N ALA A 46 -2.91 12.10 7.52
CA ALA A 46 -1.63 11.43 7.31
C ALA A 46 -0.69 11.58 8.52
N SER A 47 -0.63 12.78 9.10
CA SER A 47 0.16 13.05 10.30
C SER A 47 -0.37 12.28 11.52
N ILE A 48 -1.69 12.28 11.72
CA ILE A 48 -2.34 11.58 12.83
C ILE A 48 -2.10 10.07 12.68
N ILE A 49 -2.39 9.47 11.53
CA ILE A 49 -2.24 8.01 11.36
C ILE A 49 -0.79 7.57 11.61
N GLN A 50 0.20 8.33 11.12
CA GLN A 50 1.61 8.02 11.33
C GLN A 50 1.99 8.04 12.83
N GLN A 51 1.45 8.97 13.60
CA GLN A 51 1.68 9.05 15.05
C GLN A 51 0.96 7.94 15.83
N ASN A 52 -0.24 7.58 15.40
CA ASN A 52 -1.13 6.67 16.13
C ASN A 52 -0.82 5.19 15.90
N LEU A 53 -0.16 4.84 14.79
CA LEU A 53 0.24 3.48 14.47
C LEU A 53 1.34 2.95 15.40
N SER A 54 1.26 1.64 15.70
CA SER A 54 2.35 0.92 16.36
C SER A 54 3.53 0.71 15.38
N PRO A 55 4.77 0.52 15.88
CA PRO A 55 5.91 0.19 15.02
C PRO A 55 5.65 -1.09 14.22
N GLY A 56 5.78 -1.04 12.89
CA GLY A 56 5.49 -2.19 12.04
C GLY A 56 5.67 -1.88 10.55
N ARG A 57 5.43 -2.89 9.70
CA ARG A 57 5.56 -2.74 8.23
C ARG A 57 4.59 -1.70 7.66
N PHE A 58 3.36 -1.66 8.17
CA PHE A 58 2.37 -0.69 7.73
C PHE A 58 2.79 0.75 8.10
N LYS A 59 3.24 0.99 9.33
CA LYS A 59 3.75 2.31 9.75
C LYS A 59 4.92 2.80 8.90
N LYS A 60 5.85 1.90 8.54
CA LYS A 60 6.94 2.23 7.61
C LYS A 60 6.40 2.65 6.25
N SER A 61 5.50 1.86 5.66
CA SER A 61 4.88 2.20 4.38
C SER A 61 4.15 3.55 4.38
N ILE A 62 3.51 3.92 5.49
CA ILE A 62 2.89 5.24 5.66
C ILE A 62 3.94 6.35 5.74
N ALA A 63 5.06 6.12 6.44
CA ALA A 63 6.16 7.09 6.51
C ALA A 63 6.85 7.29 5.16
N ASP A 64 7.05 6.20 4.40
CA ASP A 64 7.73 6.23 3.10
C ASP A 64 6.89 6.93 2.03
N LYS A 65 5.57 6.64 2.00
CA LYS A 65 4.60 7.27 1.10
C LYS A 65 3.36 7.67 1.89
N PRO A 66 3.29 8.90 2.44
CA PRO A 66 2.11 9.37 3.16
C PRO A 66 0.84 9.24 2.31
N PRO A 67 -0.29 8.82 2.90
CA PRO A 67 -1.53 8.66 2.15
C PRO A 67 -2.10 10.03 1.76
N SER A 68 -2.46 10.18 0.48
CA SER A 68 -3.01 11.44 -0.04
C SER A 68 -4.52 11.60 0.23
N THR A 69 -5.21 10.50 0.52
CA THR A 69 -6.66 10.47 0.79
C THR A 69 -6.99 9.37 1.80
N MET A 70 -8.19 9.44 2.40
CA MET A 70 -8.71 8.35 3.23
C MET A 70 -8.78 7.03 2.43
N GLU A 71 -9.18 7.08 1.16
CA GLU A 71 -9.31 5.89 0.32
C GLU A 71 -7.94 5.20 0.09
N ASP A 72 -6.88 5.95 -0.19
CA ASP A 72 -5.52 5.39 -0.32
C ASP A 72 -5.08 4.70 0.99
N LEU A 73 -5.38 5.33 2.13
CA LEU A 73 -5.11 4.74 3.43
C LEU A 73 -5.86 3.41 3.65
N LEU A 74 -7.13 3.33 3.27
CA LEU A 74 -7.94 2.11 3.41
C LEU A 74 -7.53 1.00 2.46
N MET A 75 -7.31 1.32 1.18
CA MET A 75 -6.81 0.34 0.21
C MET A 75 -5.48 -0.24 0.66
N ARG A 76 -4.56 0.62 1.14
CA ARG A 76 -3.26 0.18 1.63
C ARG A 76 -3.39 -0.63 2.91
N SER A 77 -4.24 -0.24 3.86
CA SER A 77 -4.43 -1.01 5.09
C SER A 77 -4.96 -2.42 4.81
N GLN A 78 -5.90 -2.58 3.87
CA GLN A 78 -6.40 -3.90 3.46
C GLN A 78 -5.29 -4.82 2.94
N LYS A 79 -4.31 -4.28 2.21
CA LYS A 79 -3.14 -5.05 1.76
C LYS A 79 -2.36 -5.60 2.95
N TYR A 80 -2.06 -4.77 3.94
CA TYR A 80 -1.28 -5.17 5.12
C TYR A 80 -2.06 -6.08 6.07
N ILE A 81 -3.37 -5.89 6.21
CA ILE A 81 -4.24 -6.80 6.98
C ILE A 81 -4.16 -8.22 6.41
N LYS A 82 -4.23 -8.38 5.08
CA LYS A 82 -4.09 -9.70 4.44
C LYS A 82 -2.71 -10.33 4.69
N ILE A 83 -1.65 -9.52 4.76
CA ILE A 83 -0.29 -9.99 5.08
C ILE A 83 -0.22 -10.46 6.54
N GLU A 84 -0.79 -9.70 7.49
CA GLU A 84 -0.87 -10.09 8.90
C GLU A 84 -1.67 -11.40 9.08
N ASP A 85 -2.86 -11.50 8.48
CA ASP A 85 -3.74 -12.68 8.54
C ASP A 85 -3.04 -13.93 7.94
N SER A 86 -2.31 -13.76 6.83
CA SER A 86 -1.55 -14.84 6.18
C SER A 86 -0.37 -15.34 7.03
N ASN A 87 0.32 -14.43 7.73
CA ASN A 87 1.44 -14.77 8.61
C ASN A 87 0.95 -15.49 9.87
N ALA A 88 -0.21 -15.09 10.41
CA ALA A 88 -0.84 -15.76 11.54
C ALA A 88 -1.25 -17.20 11.21
N SER A 89 -1.67 -17.46 9.97
CA SER A 89 -2.16 -18.77 9.53
C SER A 89 -1.06 -19.78 9.16
N ASN A 90 0.17 -19.32 8.88
CA ASN A 90 1.28 -20.19 8.46
C ASN A 90 2.64 -19.73 9.02
N PRO A 91 2.95 -20.04 10.30
CA PRO A 91 4.21 -19.62 10.92
C PRO A 91 5.47 -20.21 10.26
N SER A 92 5.35 -21.30 9.48
CA SER A 92 6.48 -22.00 8.84
C SER A 92 7.02 -21.37 7.54
N LEU A 93 6.30 -20.43 6.92
CA LEU A 93 6.68 -19.83 5.62
C LEU A 93 7.25 -18.41 5.73
N SER A 94 7.23 -17.80 6.93
CA SER A 94 7.62 -16.40 7.14
C SER A 94 9.12 -16.16 6.85
N SER A 95 9.95 -17.20 6.97
CA SER A 95 11.40 -17.14 6.72
C SER A 95 11.79 -16.97 5.25
N LYS A 96 10.89 -17.27 4.27
CA LYS A 96 11.25 -17.29 2.84
C LYS A 96 10.86 -16.01 2.07
N ARG A 97 9.99 -15.15 2.61
CA ARG A 97 9.38 -14.01 1.86
C ARG A 97 10.05 -12.65 2.10
N LYS A 98 11.27 -12.58 2.62
CA LYS A 98 11.92 -11.32 3.01
C LYS A 98 12.36 -10.42 1.83
N GLY A 99 12.08 -10.77 0.58
CA GLY A 99 12.73 -10.15 -0.59
C GLY A 99 11.88 -9.53 -1.69
N GLN A 100 10.55 -9.43 -1.59
CA GLN A 100 9.76 -8.86 -2.70
C GLN A 100 8.57 -8.06 -2.20
N GLU A 101 8.81 -6.81 -1.82
CA GLU A 101 7.70 -5.85 -1.71
C GLU A 101 8.17 -4.41 -1.91
N GLU A 102 8.98 -4.19 -2.94
CA GLU A 102 9.18 -2.85 -3.49
C GLU A 102 8.82 -2.82 -4.97
N GLU A 103 8.02 -1.80 -5.28
CA GLU A 103 7.93 -1.13 -6.57
C GLU A 103 7.26 -1.87 -7.73
N LYS A 104 5.96 -1.63 -7.92
CA LYS A 104 5.38 -1.36 -9.25
C LYS A 104 4.18 -0.41 -9.13
N GLU A 105 4.46 0.88 -9.20
CA GLU A 105 3.46 1.84 -9.68
C GLU A 105 4.16 2.99 -10.43
N SER A 106 4.43 2.76 -11.71
CA SER A 106 4.68 3.81 -12.70
C SER A 106 3.88 3.46 -13.95
N LYS A 107 2.62 3.92 -13.98
CA LYS A 107 1.75 3.85 -15.17
C LYS A 107 2.01 5.11 -16.00
N LYS A 108 2.89 5.03 -16.99
CA LYS A 108 2.87 5.94 -18.13
C LYS A 108 2.74 5.10 -19.41
N LYS A 109 1.56 5.12 -20.00
CA LYS A 109 1.30 4.65 -21.37
C LYS A 109 2.12 5.51 -22.31
N GLU A 110 2.97 4.90 -23.14
CA GLU A 110 3.04 5.24 -24.56
C GLU A 110 3.53 4.01 -25.34
N GLU A 111 2.78 3.72 -26.39
CA GLU A 111 2.87 2.60 -27.31
C GLU A 111 4.15 2.69 -28.16
N HIS A 112 4.72 1.56 -28.60
CA HIS A 112 5.22 1.29 -29.96
C HIS A 112 6.23 0.10 -30.00
N LYS A 113 5.70 -1.05 -30.45
CA LYS A 113 6.32 -2.14 -31.24
C LYS A 113 7.52 -2.92 -30.62
N HIS A 114 7.21 -4.09 -30.04
CA HIS A 114 8.18 -5.19 -29.88
C HIS A 114 8.11 -6.13 -31.10
N LEU A 115 9.21 -6.23 -31.85
CA LEU A 115 9.55 -7.43 -32.62
C LEU A 115 10.76 -8.09 -31.93
N PRO A 116 10.78 -9.42 -31.70
CA PRO A 116 11.93 -10.08 -31.11
C PRO A 116 13.05 -10.28 -32.16
N PRO A 117 14.34 -10.12 -31.80
CA PRO A 117 15.44 -10.51 -32.66
C PRO A 117 15.73 -12.00 -32.47
N THR A 118 15.47 -12.83 -33.47
CA THR A 118 15.98 -14.21 -33.51
C THR A 118 16.92 -14.36 -34.69
N GLY A 119 18.21 -14.41 -34.38
CA GLY A 119 19.28 -14.72 -35.31
C GLY A 119 19.50 -16.22 -35.48
N PHE A 120 20.08 -16.56 -36.63
CA PHE A 120 20.77 -17.79 -37.01
C PHE A 120 19.94 -19.04 -37.34
N THR A 121 19.66 -19.20 -38.63
CA THR A 121 19.73 -20.49 -39.32
C THR A 121 20.30 -20.25 -40.74
N HIS A 122 21.51 -20.75 -41.00
CA HIS A 122 22.18 -20.87 -42.32
C HIS A 122 21.61 -22.09 -43.11
N PRO A 123 22.07 -22.43 -44.33
CA PRO A 123 22.36 -21.65 -45.56
C PRO A 123 21.76 -22.30 -46.85
N LEU A 124 21.66 -21.57 -47.96
CA LEU A 124 21.76 -22.08 -49.35
C LEU A 124 22.27 -20.91 -50.21
N GLU A 125 23.56 -20.89 -50.56
CA GLU A 125 24.12 -21.37 -51.83
C GLU A 125 23.62 -20.61 -53.08
N CYS A 126 24.61 -20.02 -53.76
CA CYS A 126 24.75 -19.98 -55.22
C CYS A 126 23.88 -19.00 -56.04
N ILE A 127 24.49 -17.92 -56.57
CA ILE A 127 24.94 -17.80 -57.98
C ILE A 127 25.20 -16.32 -58.37
N GLU A 128 26.47 -16.09 -58.75
CA GLU A 128 27.03 -15.24 -59.81
C GLU A 128 26.33 -13.95 -60.29
N GLY A 129 27.10 -12.85 -60.32
CA GLY A 129 27.51 -12.28 -61.60
C GLY A 129 26.90 -10.94 -62.05
N ARG A 130 27.82 -10.01 -62.38
CA ARG A 130 27.72 -8.86 -63.32
C ARG A 130 26.82 -7.70 -62.87
N TYR A 131 27.15 -6.42 -63.04
CA TYR A 131 28.05 -5.70 -63.96
C TYR A 131 28.80 -4.59 -63.20
#